data_AF-A0A7S0M493-F1
#
_entry.id   AF-A0A7S0M493-F1
#
_cell.length_a   1.000
_cell.length_b   1.000
_cell.length_c   1.000
_cell.angle_alpha   90.00
_cell.angle_beta   90.00
_cell.angle_gamma   90.00
#
_symmetry.space_group_name_H-M   'P 1'
#
loop_
_entity.id
_entity.type
_entity.pdbx_description
1 polymer ?
#
loop_
_entity_poly.entity_id
_entity_poly.type
_entity_poly.pdbx_seq_one_letter_code
_entity_poly.pdbx_strand_id
1 'polypeptide(L)'
;MREVLSFLSQELASPSVTVRSNVQKVLGELREITGSSTAELLGPCKAAVMQQLFKRRIGGFPPAVQIAHMDAVTFCISLRPPFLVGEPGMAELFKDVLALVEMEDAQVLRNQHDAQAVAQLQLLRTHCVQLLRTAMASQEVNLSGTNPDLRNQIILMFFKIITKGIPDAVIAGREGLAEVLQSQKGKAPFKDLLQSSLRPVLVNLADYRKLNVPLLEGLSRLLELLSSWFNVTLGEKLLDYLSKWAEPDKAA
;
A
#
# COMPACT_ATOMS: atom_id res chain seq x y z
N MET A 1 -35.12 -1.38 -7.40
CA MET A 1 -33.90 -1.72 -6.63
C MET A 1 -32.84 -2.40 -7.49
N ARG A 2 -33.17 -3.45 -8.26
CA ARG A 2 -32.18 -4.17 -9.12
C ARG A 2 -31.51 -3.29 -10.18
N GLU A 3 -32.26 -2.44 -10.88
CA GLU A 3 -31.69 -1.51 -11.88
C GLU A 3 -30.75 -0.49 -11.25
N VAL A 4 -31.12 0.03 -10.07
CA VAL A 4 -30.28 0.95 -9.28
C VAL A 4 -28.97 0.26 -8.89
N LEU A 5 -29.04 -0.96 -8.35
CA LEU A 5 -27.83 -1.73 -8.00
C LEU A 5 -26.97 -2.04 -9.22
N SER A 6 -27.59 -2.33 -10.38
CA SER A 6 -26.87 -2.52 -11.63
C SER A 6 -26.12 -1.25 -12.05
N PHE A 7 -26.78 -0.10 -12.02
CA PHE A 7 -26.15 1.19 -12.33
C PHE A 7 -24.99 1.51 -11.37
N LEU A 8 -25.24 1.40 -10.06
CA LEU A 8 -24.21 1.62 -9.04
C LEU A 8 -23.01 0.69 -9.22
N SER A 9 -23.25 -0.58 -9.58
CA SER A 9 -22.17 -1.54 -9.79
C SER A 9 -21.24 -1.18 -10.95
N GLN A 10 -21.76 -0.56 -12.01
CA GLN A 10 -20.99 -0.12 -13.18
C GLN A 10 -20.13 1.12 -12.87
N GLU A 11 -20.60 1.97 -11.96
CA GLU A 11 -19.93 3.21 -11.55
C GLU A 11 -18.94 3.01 -10.39
N LEU A 12 -18.77 1.79 -9.86
CA LEU A 12 -17.83 1.50 -8.76
C LEU A 12 -16.39 1.89 -9.08
N ALA A 13 -15.94 1.66 -10.32
CA ALA A 13 -14.60 2.04 -10.80
C ALA A 13 -14.64 3.25 -11.75
N SER A 14 -15.61 4.17 -11.56
CA SER A 14 -15.70 5.40 -12.33
C SER A 14 -14.43 6.25 -12.17
N PRO A 15 -13.88 6.88 -13.22
CA PRO A 15 -12.70 7.76 -13.11
C PRO A 15 -12.92 8.95 -12.16
N SER A 16 -14.17 9.38 -11.97
CA SER A 16 -14.53 10.48 -11.10
C SER A 16 -14.58 10.06 -9.62
N VAL A 17 -13.72 10.67 -8.79
CA VAL A 17 -13.70 10.46 -7.33
C VAL A 17 -15.06 10.74 -6.71
N THR A 18 -15.73 11.81 -7.15
CA THR A 18 -17.07 12.19 -6.66
C THR A 18 -18.10 11.11 -6.94
N VAL A 19 -18.07 10.52 -8.14
CA VAL A 19 -18.98 9.43 -8.51
C VAL A 19 -18.72 8.21 -7.66
N ARG A 20 -17.45 7.76 -7.55
CA ARG A 20 -17.09 6.59 -6.70
C ARG A 20 -17.52 6.79 -5.26
N SER A 21 -17.24 7.96 -4.67
CA SER A 21 -17.61 8.27 -3.29
C SER A 21 -19.12 8.23 -3.09
N ASN A 22 -19.90 8.81 -4.00
CA ASN A 22 -21.35 8.78 -3.92
C ASN A 22 -21.91 7.37 -4.10
N VAL A 23 -21.37 6.57 -5.03
CA VAL A 23 -21.76 5.16 -5.20
C VAL A 23 -21.55 4.37 -3.91
N GLN A 24 -20.38 4.49 -3.28
CA GLN A 24 -20.07 3.81 -2.03
C GLN A 24 -20.98 4.26 -0.87
N LYS A 25 -21.26 5.57 -0.78
CA LYS A 25 -22.20 6.12 0.22
C LYS A 25 -23.62 5.60 0.03
N VAL A 26 -24.14 5.65 -1.18
CA VAL A 26 -25.49 5.16 -1.50
C VAL A 26 -25.60 3.66 -1.22
N LEU A 27 -24.58 2.87 -1.54
CA LEU A 27 -24.55 1.45 -1.19
C LEU A 27 -24.54 1.22 0.34
N GLY A 28 -23.91 2.12 1.10
CA GLY A 28 -23.96 2.13 2.56
C GLY A 28 -25.35 2.48 3.09
N GLU A 29 -26.01 3.50 2.55
CA GLU A 29 -27.38 3.87 2.94
C GLU A 29 -28.38 2.77 2.58
N LEU A 30 -28.25 2.15 1.42
CA LEU A 30 -29.08 1.01 1.01
C LEU A 30 -28.91 -0.18 1.96
N ARG A 31 -27.69 -0.44 2.46
CA ARG A 31 -27.43 -1.45 3.49
C ARG A 31 -28.25 -1.16 4.75
N GLU A 32 -28.22 0.07 5.25
CA GLU A 32 -28.99 0.46 6.45
C GLU A 32 -30.50 0.34 6.24
N ILE A 33 -31.01 0.71 5.05
CA ILE A 33 -32.45 0.67 4.75
C ILE A 33 -32.95 -0.77 4.59
N THR A 34 -32.17 -1.62 3.92
CA THR A 34 -32.59 -2.99 3.57
C THR A 34 -32.26 -4.03 4.65
N GLY A 35 -31.32 -3.72 5.55
CA GLY A 35 -30.75 -4.68 6.49
C GLY A 35 -29.87 -5.76 5.84
N SER A 36 -29.66 -5.73 4.52
CA SER A 36 -28.76 -6.64 3.81
C SER A 36 -27.38 -6.01 3.67
N SER A 37 -26.33 -6.82 3.80
CA SER A 37 -24.95 -6.36 3.62
C SER A 37 -24.71 -5.82 2.20
N THR A 38 -23.78 -4.88 2.04
CA THR A 38 -23.43 -4.35 0.72
C THR A 38 -22.96 -5.44 -0.24
N ALA A 39 -22.28 -6.48 0.25
CA ALA A 39 -21.86 -7.62 -0.56
C ALA A 39 -23.05 -8.44 -1.09
N GLU A 40 -24.08 -8.66 -0.27
CA GLU A 40 -25.31 -9.33 -0.69
C GLU A 40 -26.08 -8.49 -1.71
N LEU A 41 -26.19 -7.18 -1.49
CA LEU A 41 -26.82 -6.23 -2.42
C LEU A 41 -26.14 -6.25 -3.79
N LEU A 42 -24.81 -6.34 -3.84
CA LEU A 42 -24.04 -6.41 -5.08
C LEU A 42 -23.98 -7.83 -5.69
N GLY A 43 -24.40 -8.86 -4.96
CA GLY A 43 -24.35 -10.26 -5.38
C GLY A 43 -24.92 -10.51 -6.79
N PRO A 44 -26.11 -10.00 -7.14
CA PRO A 44 -26.68 -10.14 -8.48
C PRO A 44 -25.84 -9.51 -9.61
N CYS A 45 -24.96 -8.56 -9.28
CA CYS A 45 -24.10 -7.84 -10.21
C CYS A 45 -22.65 -8.35 -10.19
N LYS A 46 -22.33 -9.39 -9.40
CA LYS A 46 -20.96 -9.88 -9.19
C LYS A 46 -20.21 -10.15 -10.49
N ALA A 47 -20.83 -10.86 -11.44
CA ALA A 47 -20.19 -11.17 -12.72
C ALA A 47 -19.79 -9.91 -13.51
N ALA A 48 -20.64 -8.88 -13.52
CA ALA A 48 -20.35 -7.62 -14.21
C ALA A 48 -19.21 -6.86 -13.51
N VAL A 49 -19.22 -6.81 -12.17
CA VAL A 49 -18.15 -6.19 -11.39
C VAL A 49 -16.83 -6.93 -11.60
N MET A 50 -16.81 -8.27 -11.57
CA MET A 50 -15.59 -9.05 -11.84
C MET A 50 -15.06 -8.78 -13.25
N GLN A 51 -15.95 -8.72 -14.24
CA GLN A 51 -15.55 -8.38 -15.60
C GLN A 51 -14.97 -6.97 -15.68
N GLN A 52 -15.52 -6.00 -14.97
CA GLN A 52 -15.00 -4.63 -14.94
C GLN A 52 -13.61 -4.57 -14.29
N LEU A 53 -13.40 -5.28 -13.17
CA LEU A 53 -12.16 -5.19 -12.40
C LEU A 53 -11.00 -6.03 -12.97
N PHE A 54 -11.27 -7.15 -13.64
CA PHE A 54 -10.22 -8.11 -14.03
C PHE A 54 -10.06 -8.34 -15.54
N LYS A 55 -10.91 -7.78 -16.41
CA LYS A 55 -10.84 -8.04 -17.87
C LYS A 55 -9.57 -7.52 -18.55
N ARG A 56 -8.94 -6.47 -18.01
CA ARG A 56 -7.73 -5.87 -18.56
C ARG A 56 -6.72 -5.62 -17.47
N ARG A 57 -5.43 -5.78 -17.79
CA ARG A 57 -4.35 -5.45 -16.87
C ARG A 57 -4.30 -3.96 -16.61
N ILE A 58 -4.07 -3.61 -15.34
CA ILE A 58 -4.15 -2.22 -14.88
C ILE A 58 -3.06 -1.32 -15.47
N GLY A 59 -1.91 -1.89 -15.84
CA GLY A 59 -0.76 -1.13 -16.36
C GLY A 59 -1.01 -0.39 -17.67
N GLY A 60 -2.01 -0.78 -18.46
CA GLY A 60 -2.33 -0.14 -19.74
C GLY A 60 -3.27 1.08 -19.63
N PHE A 61 -3.79 1.39 -18.45
CA PHE A 61 -4.74 2.48 -18.27
C PHE A 61 -4.05 3.80 -17.86
N PRO A 62 -4.67 4.96 -18.15
CA PRO A 62 -4.22 6.24 -17.59
C PRO A 62 -4.27 6.24 -16.05
N PRO A 63 -3.41 7.03 -15.36
CA PRO A 63 -3.34 7.05 -13.89
C PRO A 63 -4.68 7.25 -13.18
N ALA A 64 -5.54 8.15 -13.69
CA ALA A 64 -6.87 8.38 -13.11
C ALA A 64 -7.77 7.14 -13.10
N VAL A 65 -7.68 6.31 -14.15
CA VAL A 65 -8.42 5.05 -14.26
C VAL A 65 -7.78 3.97 -13.38
N GLN A 66 -6.45 3.95 -13.26
CA GLN A 66 -5.75 3.05 -12.34
C GLN A 66 -6.15 3.34 -10.89
N ILE A 67 -6.18 4.61 -10.48
CA ILE A 67 -6.67 5.05 -9.15
C ILE A 67 -8.10 4.56 -8.92
N ALA A 68 -8.99 4.74 -9.88
CA ALA A 68 -10.38 4.29 -9.77
C ALA A 68 -10.50 2.76 -9.60
N HIS A 69 -9.65 1.98 -10.25
CA HIS A 69 -9.58 0.54 -10.06
C HIS A 69 -9.07 0.18 -8.66
N MET A 70 -8.00 0.85 -8.18
CA MET A 70 -7.47 0.62 -6.83
C MET A 70 -8.52 0.88 -5.76
N ASP A 71 -9.26 1.98 -5.88
CA ASP A 71 -10.36 2.33 -5.00
C ASP A 71 -11.48 1.28 -5.01
N ALA A 72 -11.93 0.90 -6.21
CA ALA A 72 -13.02 -0.05 -6.35
C ALA A 72 -12.67 -1.43 -5.75
N VAL A 73 -11.46 -1.91 -6.01
CA VAL A 73 -10.98 -3.18 -5.45
C VAL A 73 -10.82 -3.05 -3.93
N THR A 74 -10.22 -1.96 -3.43
CA THR A 74 -10.06 -1.69 -2.00
C THR A 74 -11.41 -1.72 -1.29
N PHE A 75 -12.40 -1.01 -1.85
CA PHE A 75 -13.77 -1.03 -1.35
C PHE A 75 -14.32 -2.45 -1.30
N CYS A 76 -14.23 -3.22 -2.38
CA CYS A 76 -14.77 -4.58 -2.45
C CYS A 76 -14.10 -5.57 -1.46
N ILE A 77 -12.80 -5.41 -1.16
CA ILE A 77 -12.11 -6.19 -0.11
C ILE A 77 -12.51 -5.73 1.29
N SER A 78 -12.76 -4.44 1.48
CA SER A 78 -13.12 -3.86 2.78
C SER A 78 -14.55 -4.22 3.24
N LEU A 79 -15.41 -4.69 2.33
CA LEU A 79 -16.77 -5.10 2.66
C LEU A 79 -16.80 -6.23 3.69
N ARG A 80 -17.91 -6.31 4.43
CA ARG A 80 -18.21 -7.35 5.41
C ARG A 80 -19.57 -7.97 5.09
N PRO A 81 -19.62 -9.22 4.59
CA PRO A 81 -18.50 -10.06 4.18
C PRO A 81 -17.72 -9.50 2.96
N PRO A 82 -16.44 -9.87 2.74
CA PRO A 82 -15.70 -9.37 1.58
C PRO A 82 -16.28 -9.87 0.27
N PHE A 83 -16.23 -9.04 -0.77
CA PHE A 83 -16.90 -9.32 -2.05
C PHE A 83 -16.03 -10.10 -3.05
N LEU A 84 -14.70 -10.00 -2.92
CA LEU A 84 -13.71 -10.58 -3.84
C LEU A 84 -13.07 -11.89 -3.33
N VAL A 85 -13.72 -12.60 -2.41
CA VAL A 85 -13.16 -13.84 -1.83
C VAL A 85 -13.02 -14.92 -2.90
N GLY A 86 -11.81 -15.48 -3.02
CA GLY A 86 -11.53 -16.61 -3.91
C GLY A 86 -11.39 -16.27 -5.39
N GLU A 87 -11.39 -14.99 -5.77
CA GLU A 87 -11.28 -14.60 -7.18
C GLU A 87 -9.86 -14.81 -7.72
N PRO A 88 -9.67 -15.59 -8.80
CA PRO A 88 -8.34 -16.01 -9.28
C PRO A 88 -7.47 -14.85 -9.77
N GLY A 89 -8.09 -13.77 -10.26
CA GLY A 89 -7.39 -12.59 -10.77
C GLY A 89 -6.72 -11.72 -9.68
N MET A 90 -7.00 -11.96 -8.40
CA MET A 90 -6.50 -11.13 -7.30
C MET A 90 -4.98 -11.17 -7.16
N ALA A 91 -4.37 -12.36 -7.26
CA ALA A 91 -2.93 -12.50 -7.13
C ALA A 91 -2.18 -11.81 -8.29
N GLU A 92 -2.71 -11.87 -9.50
CA GLU A 92 -2.15 -11.17 -10.66
C GLU A 92 -2.31 -9.65 -10.52
N LEU A 93 -3.48 -9.19 -10.05
CA LEU A 93 -3.72 -7.78 -9.77
C LEU A 93 -2.69 -7.25 -8.77
N PHE A 94 -2.46 -7.92 -7.65
CA PHE A 94 -1.47 -7.46 -6.66
C PHE A 94 -0.05 -7.42 -7.22
N LYS A 95 0.33 -8.36 -8.09
CA LYS A 95 1.63 -8.32 -8.80
C LYS A 95 1.72 -7.10 -9.71
N ASP A 96 0.67 -6.80 -10.47
CA ASP A 96 0.61 -5.61 -11.31
C ASP A 96 0.69 -4.33 -10.45
N VAL A 97 0.02 -4.29 -9.30
CA VAL A 97 0.05 -3.14 -8.35
C VAL A 97 1.45 -2.93 -7.78
N LEU A 98 2.14 -4.00 -7.39
CA LEU A 98 3.53 -3.92 -6.95
C LEU A 98 4.42 -3.33 -8.04
N ALA A 99 4.29 -3.81 -9.28
CA ALA A 99 5.06 -3.32 -10.41
C ALA A 99 4.80 -1.82 -10.68
N LEU A 100 3.55 -1.35 -10.56
CA LEU A 100 3.22 0.06 -10.70
C LEU A 100 3.97 0.92 -9.68
N VAL A 101 3.98 0.51 -8.41
CA VAL A 101 4.68 1.25 -7.35
C VAL A 101 6.19 1.25 -7.57
N GLU A 102 6.78 0.15 -8.05
CA GLU A 102 8.23 0.07 -8.34
C GLU A 102 8.66 0.95 -9.52
N MET A 103 7.82 1.08 -10.55
CA MET A 103 8.15 1.87 -11.74
C MET A 103 7.97 3.37 -11.53
N GLU A 104 7.19 3.78 -10.53
CA GLU A 104 6.73 5.16 -10.39
C GLU A 104 7.87 6.16 -10.12
N ASP A 105 8.93 5.80 -9.39
CA ASP A 105 10.07 6.74 -9.20
C ASP A 105 10.70 7.14 -10.54
N ALA A 106 10.82 6.18 -11.47
CA ALA A 106 11.27 6.46 -12.83
C ALA A 106 10.23 7.29 -13.61
N GLN A 107 8.93 7.06 -13.40
CA GLN A 107 7.87 7.88 -14.01
C GLN A 107 7.92 9.32 -13.54
N VAL A 108 8.06 9.54 -12.23
CA VAL A 108 8.13 10.88 -11.63
C VAL A 108 9.33 11.63 -12.16
N LEU A 109 10.50 10.98 -12.24
CA LEU A 109 11.70 11.60 -12.82
C LEU A 109 11.49 12.00 -14.29
N ARG A 110 10.85 11.14 -15.10
CA ARG A 110 10.55 11.44 -16.50
C ARG A 110 9.57 12.59 -16.67
N ASN A 111 8.62 12.74 -15.75
CA ASN A 111 7.61 13.78 -15.77
C ASN A 111 7.94 14.96 -14.84
N GLN A 112 9.21 15.14 -14.45
CA GLN A 112 9.62 16.14 -13.45
C GLN A 112 9.24 17.60 -13.79
N HIS A 113 8.93 17.89 -15.05
CA HIS A 113 8.51 19.21 -15.53
C HIS A 113 6.99 19.41 -15.55
N ASP A 114 6.21 18.35 -15.30
CA ASP A 114 4.74 18.38 -15.26
C ASP A 114 4.26 18.08 -13.84
N ALA A 115 3.99 19.15 -13.09
CA ALA A 115 3.53 19.06 -11.70
C ALA A 115 2.21 18.29 -11.56
N GLN A 116 1.32 18.37 -12.56
CA GLN A 116 0.04 17.68 -12.53
C GLN A 116 0.24 16.18 -12.74
N ALA A 117 1.09 15.78 -13.69
CA ALA A 117 1.44 14.37 -13.91
C ALA A 117 2.12 13.77 -12.68
N VAL A 118 3.06 14.48 -12.05
CA VAL A 118 3.72 14.05 -10.80
C VAL A 118 2.70 13.87 -9.68
N ALA A 119 1.79 14.82 -9.47
CA ALA A 119 0.75 14.70 -8.45
C ALA A 119 -0.18 13.50 -8.68
N GLN A 120 -0.53 13.20 -9.93
CA GLN A 120 -1.34 12.02 -10.26
C GLN A 120 -0.61 10.71 -9.99
N LEU A 121 0.69 10.63 -10.27
CA LEU A 121 1.52 9.46 -9.97
C LEU A 121 1.63 9.24 -8.46
N GLN A 122 1.87 10.30 -7.70
CA GLN A 122 1.90 10.27 -6.24
C GLN A 122 0.56 9.82 -5.65
N LEU A 123 -0.55 10.33 -6.19
CA LEU A 123 -1.89 9.91 -5.78
C LEU A 123 -2.12 8.43 -6.06
N LEU A 124 -1.70 7.94 -7.23
CA LEU A 124 -1.74 6.53 -7.58
C LEU A 124 -0.95 5.67 -6.59
N ARG A 125 0.25 6.11 -6.17
CA ARG A 125 1.05 5.43 -5.13
C ARG A 125 0.24 5.19 -3.87
N THR A 126 -0.39 6.24 -3.35
CA THR A 126 -1.17 6.17 -2.12
C THR A 126 -2.28 5.13 -2.23
N HIS A 127 -3.01 5.12 -3.34
CA HIS A 127 -4.10 4.17 -3.58
C HIS A 127 -3.61 2.73 -3.75
N CYS A 128 -2.49 2.52 -4.45
CA CYS A 128 -1.85 1.21 -4.55
C CYS A 128 -1.45 0.68 -3.16
N VAL A 129 -0.81 1.50 -2.34
CA VAL A 129 -0.38 1.10 -0.98
C VAL A 129 -1.59 0.84 -0.07
N GLN A 130 -2.64 1.64 -0.16
CA GLN A 130 -3.90 1.41 0.57
C GLN A 130 -4.59 0.10 0.18
N LEU A 131 -4.61 -0.24 -1.11
CA LEU A 131 -5.11 -1.53 -1.58
C LEU A 131 -4.29 -2.68 -0.99
N LEU A 132 -2.96 -2.62 -1.10
CA LEU A 132 -2.07 -3.65 -0.58
C LEU A 132 -2.22 -3.82 0.94
N ARG A 133 -2.37 -2.72 1.70
CA ARG A 133 -2.69 -2.76 3.12
C ARG A 133 -4.00 -3.51 3.36
N THR A 134 -5.08 -3.11 2.69
CA THR A 134 -6.41 -3.70 2.87
C THR A 134 -6.41 -5.19 2.56
N ALA A 135 -5.67 -5.60 1.52
CA ALA A 135 -5.46 -7.00 1.18
C ALA A 135 -4.70 -7.78 2.27
N MET A 136 -3.68 -7.16 2.89
CA MET A 136 -2.91 -7.77 3.98
C MET A 136 -3.72 -7.91 5.28
N ALA A 137 -4.68 -7.01 5.51
CA ALA A 137 -5.59 -7.03 6.65
C ALA A 137 -6.73 -8.06 6.52
N SER A 138 -7.12 -8.41 5.29
CA SER A 138 -8.21 -9.37 5.04
C SER A 138 -7.73 -10.81 5.19
N GLN A 139 -8.39 -11.55 6.09
CA GLN A 139 -8.12 -12.97 6.29
C GLN A 139 -8.62 -13.81 5.11
N GLU A 140 -9.66 -13.34 4.43
CA GLU A 140 -10.35 -14.03 3.34
C GLU A 140 -9.57 -13.99 2.02
N VAL A 141 -8.76 -12.95 1.79
CA VAL A 141 -7.79 -12.93 0.68
C VAL A 141 -6.65 -13.95 0.94
N ASN A 142 -6.39 -14.30 2.20
CA ASN A 142 -5.42 -15.29 2.67
C ASN A 142 -4.09 -15.34 1.90
N LEU A 143 -3.42 -14.20 1.75
CA LEU A 143 -2.09 -14.14 1.12
C LEU A 143 -1.07 -15.04 1.84
N SER A 144 -1.20 -15.20 3.15
CA SER A 144 -0.28 -16.01 3.96
C SER A 144 -0.33 -17.51 3.63
N GLY A 145 -1.51 -18.05 3.31
CA GLY A 145 -1.68 -19.46 2.95
C GLY A 145 -1.52 -19.73 1.46
N THR A 146 -2.01 -18.83 0.62
CA THR A 146 -2.11 -19.08 -0.83
C THR A 146 -0.90 -18.59 -1.61
N ASN A 147 -0.29 -17.46 -1.23
CA ASN A 147 0.82 -16.83 -1.96
C ASN A 147 1.83 -16.17 -1.00
N PRO A 148 2.63 -16.95 -0.25
CA PRO A 148 3.57 -16.41 0.74
C PRO A 148 4.65 -15.51 0.12
N ASP A 149 5.09 -15.77 -1.12
CA ASP A 149 6.08 -14.92 -1.80
C ASP A 149 5.53 -13.53 -2.13
N LEU A 150 4.30 -13.48 -2.65
CA LEU A 150 3.62 -12.22 -2.95
C LEU A 150 3.43 -11.39 -1.68
N ARG A 151 3.05 -12.05 -0.58
CA ARG A 151 2.97 -11.43 0.74
C ARG A 151 4.31 -10.82 1.16
N ASN A 152 5.40 -11.55 1.02
CA ASN A 152 6.73 -11.05 1.37
C ASN A 152 7.14 -9.85 0.50
N GLN A 153 6.79 -9.85 -0.79
CA GLN A 153 7.01 -8.71 -1.69
C GLN A 153 6.21 -7.46 -1.26
N ILE A 154 4.96 -7.63 -0.80
CA ILE A 154 4.16 -6.52 -0.25
C ILE A 154 4.79 -5.95 1.02
N ILE A 155 5.27 -6.82 1.92
CA ILE A 155 5.96 -6.37 3.13
C ILE A 155 7.24 -5.58 2.77
N LEU A 156 8.06 -6.10 1.84
CA LEU A 156 9.24 -5.40 1.33
C LEU A 156 8.87 -4.03 0.72
N MET A 157 7.75 -3.95 0.01
CA MET A 157 7.23 -2.70 -0.53
C MET A 157 6.89 -1.69 0.58
N PHE A 158 6.24 -2.11 1.67
CA PHE A 158 5.98 -1.21 2.80
C PHE A 158 7.26 -0.65 3.41
N PHE A 159 8.31 -1.46 3.57
CA PHE A 159 9.61 -0.95 4.02
C PHE A 159 10.20 0.11 3.08
N LYS A 160 10.14 -0.11 1.77
CA LYS A 160 10.59 0.88 0.76
C LYS A 160 9.78 2.17 0.88
N ILE A 161 8.45 2.07 1.00
CA ILE A 161 7.56 3.23 1.11
C ILE A 161 7.79 4.01 2.41
N ILE A 162 7.96 3.35 3.55
CA ILE A 162 8.20 4.04 4.83
C ILE A 162 9.50 4.85 4.79
N THR A 163 10.52 4.34 4.09
CA THR A 163 11.86 4.96 4.03
C THR A 163 11.99 6.07 2.99
N LYS A 164 11.25 6.01 1.88
CA LYS A 164 11.43 6.93 0.74
C LYS A 164 10.14 7.46 0.12
N GLY A 165 8.99 7.05 0.64
CA GLY A 165 7.68 7.43 0.10
C GLY A 165 7.24 8.84 0.50
N ILE A 166 6.20 9.31 -0.19
CA ILE A 166 5.48 10.54 0.14
C ILE A 166 4.67 10.36 1.44
N PRO A 167 4.34 11.45 2.17
CA PRO A 167 3.67 11.36 3.46
C PRO A 167 2.42 10.47 3.51
N ASP A 168 1.50 10.61 2.55
CA ASP A 168 0.25 9.84 2.54
C ASP A 168 0.49 8.34 2.32
N ALA A 169 1.39 7.99 1.40
CA ALA A 169 1.77 6.60 1.16
C ALA A 169 2.54 6.01 2.35
N VAL A 170 3.37 6.81 3.03
CA VAL A 170 4.09 6.42 4.25
C VAL A 170 3.10 6.06 5.36
N ILE A 171 2.05 6.85 5.56
CA ILE A 171 1.01 6.54 6.57
C ILE A 171 0.39 5.17 6.29
N ALA A 172 -0.10 4.94 5.06
CA ALA A 172 -0.69 3.67 4.67
C ALA A 172 0.30 2.49 4.80
N GLY A 173 1.57 2.70 4.42
CA GLY A 173 2.62 1.68 4.56
C GLY A 173 2.96 1.36 6.02
N ARG A 174 2.99 2.36 6.91
CA ARG A 174 3.20 2.17 8.35
C ARG A 174 2.06 1.37 8.97
N GLU A 175 0.82 1.70 8.64
CA GLU A 175 -0.36 0.97 9.13
C GLU A 175 -0.36 -0.48 8.65
N GLY A 176 -0.09 -0.72 7.36
CA GLY A 176 0.02 -2.08 6.82
C GLY A 176 1.14 -2.90 7.46
N LEU A 177 2.30 -2.29 7.71
CA LEU A 177 3.40 -2.97 8.40
C LEU A 177 3.06 -3.25 9.87
N ALA A 178 2.39 -2.34 10.57
CA ALA A 178 1.96 -2.53 11.95
C ALA A 178 0.98 -3.70 12.09
N GLU A 179 0.01 -3.83 11.19
CA GLU A 179 -0.94 -4.95 11.16
C GLU A 179 -0.22 -6.30 10.91
N VAL A 180 0.77 -6.31 10.01
CA VAL A 180 1.61 -7.49 9.77
C VAL A 180 2.43 -7.86 11.01
N LEU A 181 3.00 -6.88 11.69
CA LEU A 181 3.78 -7.09 12.91
C LEU A 181 2.92 -7.69 14.02
N GLN A 182 1.69 -7.20 14.19
CA GLN A 182 0.75 -7.72 15.18
C GLN A 182 0.36 -9.18 14.87
N SER A 183 0.09 -9.49 13.60
CA SER A 183 -0.32 -10.84 13.19
C SER A 183 0.81 -11.88 13.18
N GLN A 184 2.08 -11.46 13.11
CA GLN A 184 3.22 -12.37 12.92
C GLN A 184 4.34 -12.26 13.96
N LYS A 185 4.09 -11.57 15.07
CA LYS A 185 5.06 -11.42 16.17
C LYS A 185 5.60 -12.79 16.59
N GLY A 186 6.91 -12.99 16.41
CA GLY A 186 7.63 -14.19 16.86
C GLY A 186 7.81 -15.33 15.84
N LYS A 187 7.34 -15.20 14.59
CA LYS A 187 7.54 -16.24 13.56
C LYS A 187 8.95 -16.14 12.93
N ALA A 188 9.69 -17.26 12.88
CA ALA A 188 11.02 -17.35 12.27
C ALA A 188 11.14 -16.70 10.87
N PRO A 189 10.26 -16.97 9.88
CA PRO A 189 10.36 -16.39 8.54
C PRO A 189 10.19 -14.87 8.51
N PHE A 190 9.58 -14.26 9.54
CA PHE A 190 9.48 -12.81 9.64
C PHE A 190 10.82 -12.17 10.01
N LYS A 191 11.68 -12.87 10.77
CA LYS A 191 13.02 -12.35 11.15
C LYS A 191 13.91 -12.18 9.93
N ASP A 192 13.96 -13.19 9.06
CA ASP A 192 14.79 -13.16 7.85
C ASP A 192 14.31 -12.10 6.86
N LEU A 193 12.98 -11.97 6.72
CA LEU A 193 12.36 -10.92 5.92
C LEU A 193 12.65 -9.52 6.49
N LEU A 194 12.63 -9.36 7.82
CA LEU A 194 12.97 -8.11 8.47
C LEU A 194 14.45 -7.75 8.22
N GLN A 195 15.35 -8.71 8.37
CA GLN A 195 16.77 -8.50 8.10
C GLN A 195 17.02 -8.10 6.64
N SER A 196 16.40 -8.77 5.68
CA SER A 196 16.56 -8.44 4.25
C SER A 196 15.99 -7.05 3.92
N SER A 197 14.86 -6.68 4.52
CA SER A 197 14.21 -5.38 4.34
C SER A 197 15.01 -4.23 4.96
N LEU A 198 15.62 -4.45 6.13
CA LEU A 198 16.40 -3.44 6.86
C LEU A 198 17.84 -3.31 6.34
N ARG A 199 18.39 -4.32 5.68
CA ARG A 199 19.80 -4.33 5.22
C ARG A 199 20.19 -3.08 4.43
N PRO A 200 19.42 -2.56 3.45
CA PRO A 200 19.79 -1.34 2.73
C PRO A 200 19.88 -0.11 3.65
N VAL A 201 19.00 -0.01 4.65
CA VAL A 201 19.01 1.09 5.64
C VAL A 201 20.21 0.95 6.57
N LEU A 202 20.48 -0.26 7.06
CA LEU A 202 21.60 -0.57 7.95
C LEU A 202 22.97 -0.38 7.28
N VAL A 203 23.08 -0.68 5.98
CA VAL A 203 24.32 -0.43 5.21
C VAL A 203 24.59 1.06 5.07
N ASN A 204 23.56 1.87 4.80
CA ASN A 204 23.72 3.32 4.75
C ASN A 204 23.99 3.92 6.13
N LEU A 205 23.49 3.30 7.20
CA LEU A 205 23.81 3.64 8.59
C LEU A 205 25.25 3.31 8.98
N ALA A 206 25.93 2.38 8.31
CA ALA A 206 27.30 2.00 8.70
C ALA A 206 28.34 3.10 8.42
N ASP A 207 28.02 4.05 7.54
CA ASP A 207 28.91 5.14 7.13
C ASP A 207 28.25 6.50 7.40
N TYR A 208 28.81 7.25 8.35
CA TYR A 208 28.30 8.57 8.75
C TYR A 208 28.25 9.58 7.60
N ARG A 209 29.04 9.38 6.52
CA ARG A 209 29.04 10.27 5.35
C ARG A 209 27.84 10.04 4.42
N LYS A 210 27.17 8.89 4.54
CA LYS A 210 26.00 8.53 3.74
C LYS A 210 24.68 8.86 4.44
N LEU A 211 24.75 9.27 5.70
CA LEU A 211 23.59 9.72 6.45
C LEU A 211 23.12 11.06 5.91
N ASN A 212 21.84 11.12 5.54
CA ASN A 212 21.16 12.33 5.11
C ASN A 212 19.81 12.44 5.80
N VAL A 213 19.20 13.63 5.76
CA VAL A 213 17.92 13.91 6.44
C VAL A 213 16.82 12.92 6.01
N PRO A 214 16.59 12.64 4.70
CA PRO A 214 15.57 11.68 4.28
C PRO A 214 15.77 10.26 4.83
N LEU A 215 17.02 9.79 4.89
CA LEU A 215 17.33 8.47 5.44
C LEU A 215 17.07 8.43 6.96
N LEU A 216 17.42 9.49 7.69
CA LEU A 216 17.19 9.59 9.13
C LEU A 216 15.70 9.69 9.47
N GLU A 217 14.91 10.41 8.68
CA GLU A 217 13.45 10.42 8.80
C GLU A 217 12.84 9.05 8.49
N GLY A 218 13.30 8.38 7.44
CA GLY A 218 12.88 7.01 7.14
C GLY A 218 13.22 6.05 8.29
N LEU A 219 14.41 6.20 8.87
CA LEU A 219 14.87 5.40 10.01
C LEU A 219 14.04 5.67 11.27
N SER A 220 13.73 6.93 11.60
CA SER A 220 12.93 7.25 12.78
C SER A 220 11.55 6.60 12.71
N ARG A 221 10.90 6.68 11.54
CA ARG A 221 9.60 6.02 11.29
C ARG A 221 9.68 4.50 11.44
N LEU A 222 10.78 3.88 11.01
CA LEU A 222 11.01 2.45 11.21
C LEU A 222 11.28 2.10 12.67
N LEU A 223 12.07 2.89 13.38
CA LEU A 223 12.39 2.69 14.80
C LEU A 223 11.14 2.77 15.69
N GLU A 224 10.20 3.67 15.38
CA GLU A 224 8.92 3.74 16.08
C GLU A 224 8.12 2.43 15.97
N LEU A 225 8.12 1.79 14.79
CA LEU A 225 7.38 0.56 14.54
C LEU A 225 8.11 -0.70 15.02
N LEU A 226 9.44 -0.68 15.02
CA LEU A 226 10.29 -1.85 15.20
C LEU A 226 11.27 -1.71 16.37
N SER A 227 10.95 -0.85 17.34
CA SER A 227 11.84 -0.53 18.47
C SER A 227 12.43 -1.77 19.16
N SER A 228 11.62 -2.83 19.34
CA SER A 228 12.06 -4.09 19.95
C SER A 228 13.01 -4.94 19.10
N TRP A 229 13.20 -4.61 17.82
CA TRP A 229 14.02 -5.36 16.86
C TRP A 229 15.39 -4.74 16.62
N PHE A 230 15.59 -3.49 17.01
CA PHE A 230 16.88 -2.83 16.93
C PHE A 230 17.70 -3.07 18.21
N ASN A 231 19.01 -3.25 18.05
CA ASN A 231 19.91 -3.37 19.18
C ASN A 231 20.11 -1.99 19.83
N VAL A 232 20.18 -1.96 21.16
CA VAL A 232 20.45 -0.77 21.98
C VAL A 232 21.75 -0.07 21.56
N THR A 233 22.73 -0.82 21.05
CA THR A 233 24.01 -0.28 20.52
C THR A 233 23.86 0.60 19.29
N LEU A 234 22.70 0.61 18.62
CA LEU A 234 22.43 1.56 17.53
C LEU A 234 22.47 3.00 18.04
N GLY A 235 21.96 3.25 19.26
CA GLY A 235 21.96 4.59 19.86
C GLY A 235 23.37 5.11 20.08
N GLU A 236 24.27 4.27 20.59
CA GLU A 236 25.70 4.58 20.78
C GLU A 236 26.36 4.94 19.45
N LYS A 237 26.12 4.16 18.39
CA LYS A 237 26.66 4.45 17.04
C LYS A 237 26.17 5.78 16.48
N LEU A 238 24.89 6.11 16.65
CA LEU A 238 24.34 7.38 16.20
C LEU A 238 24.96 8.57 16.95
N LEU A 239 25.24 8.41 18.25
CA LEU A 239 25.92 9.42 19.06
C LEU A 239 27.39 9.63 18.64
N ASP A 240 28.10 8.55 18.32
CA ASP A 240 29.46 8.63 17.75
C ASP A 240 29.49 9.39 16.43
N TYR A 241 28.48 9.20 15.58
CA TYR A 241 28.37 9.93 14.31
C TYR A 241 28.05 11.41 14.50
N LEU A 242 27.17 11.75 15.44
CA LEU A 242 26.92 13.15 15.81
C LEU A 242 28.19 13.84 16.30
N SER A 243 29.00 13.15 17.11
CA SER A 243 30.28 13.68 17.60
C SER A 243 31.25 13.97 16.45
N LYS A 244 31.33 13.07 15.46
CA LYS A 244 32.16 13.25 14.26
C LYS A 244 31.69 14.37 13.34
N TRP A 245 30.39 14.67 13.32
CA TRP A 245 29.84 15.82 12.59
C TRP A 245 30.05 17.14 13.32
N ALA A 246 30.14 17.11 14.66
CA ALA A 246 30.43 18.29 15.47
C ALA A 246 31.93 18.68 15.45
N GLU A 247 32.81 17.86 14.88
CA GLU A 247 34.24 18.18 14.72
C GLU A 247 34.42 19.39 13.76
N PRO A 248 35.03 20.50 14.22
CA PRO A 248 35.10 21.76 13.47
C PRO A 248 35.93 21.68 12.18
N ASP A 249 36.85 20.73 12.04
CA ASP A 249 37.73 20.58 10.86
C ASP A 249 37.03 20.04 9.59
N LYS A 250 35.72 19.78 9.63
CA LYS A 250 34.93 19.26 8.49
C LYS A 250 33.71 20.11 8.13
N ALA A 251 33.55 21.28 8.73
CA ALA A 251 32.44 22.21 8.49
C ALA A 251 32.75 23.30 7.43
N ALA A 252 33.79 23.10 6.61
CA ALA A 252 34.18 23.97 5.50
C ALA A 252 33.82 23.36 4.14
#